data_AF-A0AAP2YYK8-F1
#
_entry.id   AF-A0AAP2YYK8-F1
#
_cell.length_a   1.000
_cell.length_b   1.000
_cell.length_c   1.000
_cell.angle_alpha   90.00
_cell.angle_beta   90.00
_cell.angle_gamma   90.00
#
_symmetry.space_group_name_H-M   'P 1'
#
loop_
_entity.id
_entity.type
_entity.pdbx_description
1 polymer ?
#
loop_
_entity_poly.entity_id
_entity_poly.type
_entity_poly.pdbx_seq_one_letter_code
_entity_poly.pdbx_strand_id
1 'polypeptide(L)'
;MRKPGDWMQNPTDERILEVLSTGLELGPTTIARNIGRHRTGVNRRLSTLVDYGLVKRIDEGYYEITDLGEAYLEGEIDATELDADEE
;
A
#
# COMPACT_ATOMS: atom_id res chain seq x y z
N MET A 1 -14.03 -10.02 5.02
CA MET A 1 -13.65 -8.89 5.91
C MET A 1 -12.14 -8.80 5.84
N ARG A 2 -11.57 -7.61 5.61
CA ARG A 2 -10.11 -7.44 5.52
C ARG A 2 -9.45 -7.84 6.83
N LYS A 3 -8.29 -8.47 6.74
CA LYS A 3 -7.50 -8.94 7.88
C LYS A 3 -6.14 -8.25 7.87
N PRO A 4 -6.01 -7.08 8.52
CA PRO A 4 -4.76 -6.33 8.51
C PRO A 4 -3.67 -7.04 9.31
N GLY A 5 -2.45 -7.02 8.80
CA GLY A 5 -1.28 -7.51 9.51
C GLY A 5 -0.91 -6.58 10.69
N ASP A 6 -0.27 -7.13 11.72
CA ASP A 6 0.20 -6.36 12.88
C ASP A 6 1.22 -5.26 12.51
N TRP A 7 1.85 -5.41 11.33
CA TRP A 7 2.80 -4.46 10.75
C TRP A 7 2.14 -3.28 10.03
N MET A 8 0.82 -3.34 9.78
CA MET A 8 0.06 -2.29 9.08
C MET A 8 -0.26 -1.11 10.01
N GLN A 9 -0.27 0.10 9.44
CA GLN A 9 -0.64 1.35 10.12
C GLN A 9 -1.97 1.88 9.61
N ASN A 10 -3.07 1.30 10.09
CA ASN A 10 -4.41 1.69 9.67
C ASN A 10 -4.93 2.94 10.40
N PRO A 11 -5.72 3.80 9.72
CA PRO A 11 -6.28 3.61 8.37
C PRO A 11 -5.39 4.15 7.24
N THR A 12 -4.09 4.39 7.48
CA THR A 12 -3.24 5.02 6.46
C THR A 12 -2.91 4.05 5.32
N ASP A 13 -2.54 2.81 5.64
CA ASP A 13 -2.15 1.82 4.63
C ASP A 13 -3.34 1.37 3.77
N GLU A 14 -4.47 1.08 4.40
CA GLU A 14 -5.71 0.80 3.66
C GLU A 14 -6.06 1.93 2.69
N ARG A 15 -5.93 3.19 3.11
CA ARG A 15 -6.20 4.34 2.22
C ARG A 15 -5.18 4.48 1.10
N ILE A 16 -3.94 4.07 1.30
CA ILE A 16 -2.93 4.04 0.23
C ILE A 16 -3.37 3.01 -0.82
N LEU A 17 -3.71 1.79 -0.38
CA LEU A 17 -4.17 0.71 -1.25
C LEU A 17 -5.46 1.11 -2.00
N GLU A 18 -6.46 1.64 -1.31
CA GLU A 18 -7.73 2.10 -1.91
C GLU A 18 -7.55 3.20 -2.97
N VAL A 19 -6.55 4.07 -2.80
CA VAL A 19 -6.25 5.10 -3.81
C VAL A 19 -5.53 4.49 -5.02
N LEU A 20 -4.65 3.51 -4.79
CA LEU A 20 -3.93 2.82 -5.86
C LEU A 20 -4.81 1.82 -6.64
N SER A 21 -5.87 1.28 -6.03
CA SER A 21 -6.87 0.42 -6.70
C SER A 21 -7.74 1.13 -7.75
N THR A 22 -7.48 2.43 -7.96
CA THR A 22 -8.01 3.14 -9.13
C THR A 22 -7.35 2.71 -10.45
N GLY A 23 -6.29 1.89 -10.39
CA GLY A 23 -5.51 1.45 -11.55
C GLY A 23 -4.56 2.52 -12.09
N LEU A 24 -4.36 3.63 -11.34
CA LEU A 24 -3.45 4.70 -11.70
C LEU A 24 -2.09 4.52 -11.03
N GLU A 25 -1.03 4.84 -11.76
CA GLU A 25 0.30 5.02 -11.20
C GLU A 25 0.38 6.37 -10.48
N LEU A 26 0.62 6.35 -9.16
CA LEU A 26 0.58 7.57 -8.34
C LEU A 26 1.87 7.76 -7.53
N GLY A 27 2.37 9.00 -7.55
CA GLY A 27 3.49 9.40 -6.70
C GLY A 27 3.07 9.73 -5.25
N PRO A 28 4.01 9.70 -4.28
CA PRO A 28 3.71 9.91 -2.86
C PRO A 28 2.98 11.21 -2.53
N THR A 29 3.27 12.30 -3.26
CA THR A 29 2.63 13.60 -3.07
C THR A 29 1.14 13.54 -3.42
N THR A 30 0.79 12.89 -4.53
CA THR A 30 -0.60 12.75 -4.99
C THR A 30 -1.38 11.87 -4.04
N ILE A 31 -0.81 10.74 -3.62
CA ILE A 31 -1.45 9.85 -2.64
C ILE A 31 -1.71 10.59 -1.34
N ALA A 32 -0.67 11.23 -0.76
CA ALA A 32 -0.77 11.96 0.50
C ALA A 32 -1.83 13.07 0.50
N ARG A 33 -1.94 13.81 -0.62
CA ARG A 33 -2.95 14.84 -0.80
C ARG A 33 -4.37 14.27 -0.76
N ASN A 34 -4.59 13.12 -1.41
CA ASN A 34 -5.92 12.52 -1.53
C ASN A 34 -6.36 11.79 -0.25
N ILE A 35 -5.43 11.28 0.56
CA ILE A 35 -5.76 10.57 1.82
C ILE A 35 -5.65 11.45 3.08
N GLY A 36 -5.35 12.74 2.92
CA GLY A 36 -5.20 13.69 4.03
C GLY A 36 -4.07 13.30 5.00
N ARG A 37 -2.89 12.97 4.46
CA ARG A 37 -1.70 12.58 5.23
C ARG A 37 -0.48 13.39 4.80
N HIS A 38 0.53 13.42 5.65
CA HIS A 38 1.80 14.05 5.30
C HIS A 38 2.61 13.15 4.34
N ARG A 39 3.19 13.73 3.29
CA ARG A 39 3.94 13.01 2.25
C ARG A 39 5.03 12.11 2.82
N THR A 40 5.78 12.56 3.83
CA THR A 40 6.85 11.76 4.47
C THR A 40 6.31 10.50 5.13
N GLY A 41 5.14 10.57 5.77
CA GLY A 41 4.50 9.39 6.37
C GLY A 41 4.04 8.40 5.30
N VAL A 42 3.42 8.91 4.23
CA VAL A 42 3.01 8.09 3.09
C VAL A 42 4.20 7.41 2.42
N ASN A 43 5.31 8.12 2.22
CA ASN A 43 6.51 7.54 1.62
C ASN A 43 7.05 6.37 2.46
N ARG A 44 7.15 6.52 3.79
CA ARG A 44 7.56 5.44 4.69
C ARG A 44 6.61 4.24 4.61
N ARG A 45 5.30 4.47 4.51
CA ARG A 45 4.32 3.38 4.39
C ARG A 45 4.34 2.71 3.03
N LEU A 46 4.57 3.45 1.95
CA LEU A 46 4.77 2.87 0.62
C LEU A 46 5.98 1.93 0.60
N SER A 47 7.08 2.28 1.25
CA SER A 47 8.21 1.35 1.42
C SER A 47 7.76 0.05 2.10
N THR A 48 7.10 0.14 3.26
CA THR A 48 6.59 -1.06 3.93
C THR A 48 5.63 -1.86 3.05
N LEU A 49 4.69 -1.22 2.34
CA LEU A 49 3.75 -1.92 1.47
C LEU A 49 4.43 -2.58 0.25
N VAL A 50 5.57 -2.04 -0.19
CA VAL A 50 6.44 -2.69 -1.18
C VAL A 50 7.14 -3.90 -0.58
N ASP A 51 7.69 -3.77 0.64
CA ASP A 51 8.36 -4.88 1.33
C ASP A 51 7.41 -6.07 1.55
N TYR A 52 6.10 -5.85 1.73
CA TYR A 52 5.08 -6.90 1.85
C TYR A 52 4.37 -7.24 0.52
N GLY A 53 4.87 -6.74 -0.62
CA GLY A 53 4.35 -7.05 -1.95
C GLY A 53 2.94 -6.55 -2.27
N LEU A 54 2.31 -5.74 -1.42
CA LEU A 54 0.96 -5.19 -1.65
C LEU A 54 0.94 -4.03 -2.67
N VAL A 55 2.08 -3.38 -2.83
CA VAL A 55 2.30 -2.27 -3.77
C VAL A 55 3.61 -2.54 -4.49
N LYS A 56 3.74 -2.11 -5.74
CA LYS A 56 5.02 -2.12 -6.46
C LYS A 56 5.45 -0.71 -6.82
N ARG A 57 6.75 -0.46 -6.72
CA ARG A 57 7.36 0.80 -7.16
C ARG A 57 7.65 0.69 -8.66
N ILE A 58 7.14 1.66 -9.41
CA ILE A 58 7.39 1.85 -10.85
C ILE A 58 8.51 2.88 -11.04
N ASP A 59 8.87 3.12 -12.30
CA ASP A 59 9.82 4.15 -12.71
C ASP A 59 9.47 5.52 -12.10
N GLU A 60 10.52 6.33 -11.88
CA GLU A 60 10.45 7.71 -11.38
C GLU A 60 9.78 7.89 -9.99
N GLY A 61 9.55 6.82 -9.23
CA GLY A 61 8.96 6.91 -7.90
C GLY A 61 7.43 7.02 -7.88
N TYR A 62 6.80 6.50 -8.94
CA TYR A 62 5.39 6.17 -8.95
C TYR A 62 5.15 4.78 -8.35
N TYR A 63 3.93 4.54 -7.91
CA TYR A 63 3.52 3.28 -7.29
C TYR A 63 2.19 2.85 -7.89
N GLU A 64 2.00 1.54 -7.99
CA GLU A 64 0.72 0.91 -8.33
C GLU A 64 0.42 -0.23 -7.35
N ILE A 65 -0.85 -0.58 -7.22
CA ILE A 65 -1.26 -1.75 -6.43
C ILE A 65 -0.89 -3.04 -7.18
N THR A 66 -0.54 -4.10 -6.44
CA THR A 66 -0.32 -5.43 -7.01
C THR A 66 -1.59 -6.27 -6.95
N ASP A 67 -1.60 -7.42 -7.64
CA ASP A 67 -2.69 -8.39 -7.51
C ASP A 67 -2.88 -8.85 -6.05
N LEU A 68 -1.80 -8.96 -5.27
CA LEU A 68 -1.85 -9.27 -3.84
C LEU A 68 -2.52 -8.14 -3.04
N GLY A 69 -2.22 -6.88 -3.38
CA GLY A 69 -2.87 -5.71 -2.79
C GLY A 69 -4.37 -5.66 -3.06
N GLU A 70 -4.80 -5.98 -4.28
CA GLU A 70 -6.22 -6.07 -4.64
C GLU A 70 -6.92 -7.21 -3.88
N ALA A 71 -6.32 -8.40 -3.84
CA ALA A 71 -6.84 -9.53 -3.08
C ALA A 71 -6.98 -9.20 -1.57
N TYR A 72 -6.06 -8.41 -1.01
CA TYR A 72 -6.19 -7.90 0.36
C TYR A 72 -7.40 -6.97 0.51
N LEU A 73 -7.61 -6.04 -0.43
CA LEU A 73 -8.74 -5.11 -0.38
C LEU A 73 -10.09 -5.82 -0.51
N GLU A 74 -10.15 -6.91 -1.26
CA GLU A 74 -11.30 -7.80 -1.41
C GLU A 74 -11.49 -8.72 -0.18
N GLY A 75 -10.47 -8.84 0.66
CA GLY A 75 -10.48 -9.66 1.88
C GLY A 75 -10.26 -11.15 1.60
N GLU A 76 -9.59 -11.47 0.49
CA GLU A 76 -9.26 -12.83 0.07
C GLU A 76 -7.99 -13.35 0.75
N ILE A 77 -7.12 -12.46 1.24
CA ILE A 77 -5.89 -12.82 1.96
C ILE A 77 -5.86 -12.31 3.40
N ASP A 78 -5.04 -12.97 4.22
CA ASP A 78 -4.71 -12.57 5.57
C ASP A 78 -3.33 -11.88 5.61
N ALA A 79 -3.28 -10.57 5.83
CA ALA A 79 -2.01 -9.86 5.84
C ALA A 79 -1.14 -10.18 7.08
N THR A 80 -1.68 -10.90 8.07
CA THR A 80 -0.87 -11.44 9.19
C THR A 80 0.02 -12.62 8.77
N GLU A 81 -0.28 -13.25 7.63
CA GLU A 81 0.47 -14.39 7.08
C GLU A 81 1.51 -13.96 6.03
N LEU A 82 1.61 -12.66 5.74
CA LEU A 82 2.61 -12.11 4.83
C LEU A 82 3.92 -11.86 5.59
N ASP A 83 5.02 -12.25 4.97
CA ASP A 83 6.37 -11.91 5.41
C ASP A 83 6.90 -10.74 4.58
N ALA A 84 7.74 -9.90 5.19
CA ALA A 84 8.44 -8.86 4.45
C ALA A 84 9.56 -9.50 3.61
N ASP A 85 9.66 -9.13 2.34
CA ASP A 85 10.78 -9.48 1.49
C ASP A 85 12.06 -8.85 2.06
N GLU A 86 13.00 -9.70 2.48
CA GLU A 86 14.34 -9.30 2.92
C GLU A 86 15.26 -9.06 1.71
N GLU A 87 14.98 -8.03 0.90
CA GLU A 87 15.94 -7.54 -0.11
C GLU A 87 16.82 -6.39 0.41
#